data_AF-A0A167BP41-F1
#
_entry.id   AF-A0A167BP41-F1
#
_cell.length_a   1.000
_cell.length_b   1.000
_cell.length_c   1.000
_cell.angle_alpha   90.00
_cell.angle_beta   90.00
_cell.angle_gamma   90.00
#
_symmetry.space_group_name_H-M   'P 1'
#
loop_
_entity.id
_entity.type
_entity.pdbx_description
1 polymer ?
#
loop_
_entity_poly.entity_id
_entity_poly.type
_entity_poly.pdbx_seq_one_letter_code
_entity_poly.pdbx_strand_id
1 'polypeptide(L)'
;MRFLKGAFTFAAFSALAASAPYETKSPTGLEKTKDLTRPAVDLGGLNEHIYHHPDTPPACAREAECAVEASASPPVEQDFRDYLTKMMKEPGYIDYNKHLLFWSGMTDVQALDFATKNKRFTVGELVQRRAEWTVYQKPKSQGGYWKDWAEVTEKFWDPVSKVAAEIARGDVYAYFSEERAEEQKNISRCLAVWCRIEKRPLVQALRCPAPPRVISIAKYIMYSNGTSMAAGFIDKLTD
;
A
#
# COMPACT_ATOMS: atom_id res chain seq x y z
N MET A 1 48.37 2.09 24.87
CA MET A 1 46.99 1.85 25.33
C MET A 1 46.16 1.42 24.12
N ARG A 2 45.59 0.21 24.15
CA ARG A 2 44.70 -0.35 23.13
C ARG A 2 43.27 -0.15 23.61
N PHE A 3 42.36 0.35 22.78
CA PHE A 3 40.94 0.05 22.93
C PHE A 3 40.31 -0.26 21.58
N LEU A 4 39.59 -1.38 21.59
CA LEU A 4 39.05 -2.14 20.48
C LEU A 4 37.73 -1.56 19.97
N LYS A 5 37.51 -1.78 18.67
CA LYS A 5 36.25 -1.63 17.95
C LYS A 5 35.14 -2.45 18.62
N GLY A 6 34.00 -1.83 18.91
CA GLY A 6 32.76 -2.50 19.27
C GLY A 6 31.80 -2.51 18.09
N ALA A 7 31.51 -3.69 17.55
CA ALA A 7 30.40 -3.95 16.66
C ALA A 7 29.11 -4.06 17.50
N PHE A 8 28.00 -3.47 17.04
CA PHE A 8 26.68 -3.72 17.60
C PHE A 8 25.83 -4.44 16.57
N THR A 9 25.78 -5.76 16.73
CA THR A 9 24.69 -6.64 16.27
C THR A 9 23.51 -6.46 17.23
N PHE A 10 22.29 -6.29 16.70
CA PHE A 10 21.06 -6.46 17.46
C PHE A 10 20.25 -7.59 16.84
N ALA A 11 20.15 -8.70 17.57
CA ALA A 11 19.20 -9.77 17.33
C ALA A 11 18.42 -10.03 18.63
N ALA A 12 17.12 -10.26 18.45
CA ALA A 12 16.17 -10.98 19.29
C ALA A 12 15.70 -10.37 20.63
N PHE A 13 14.37 -10.24 20.75
CA PHE A 13 13.67 -10.56 21.99
C PHE A 13 12.67 -11.70 21.73
N SER A 14 12.79 -12.74 22.56
CA SER A 14 12.08 -14.01 22.50
C SER A 14 10.67 -13.95 23.09
N ALA A 15 9.86 -14.90 22.63
CA ALA A 15 8.55 -15.29 23.11
C ALA A 15 8.52 -15.73 24.58
N LEU A 16 7.32 -15.67 25.18
CA LEU A 16 6.92 -16.57 26.27
C LEU A 16 5.48 -17.03 26.08
N ALA A 17 5.31 -18.36 26.14
CA ALA A 17 4.08 -19.10 25.93
C ALA A 17 3.33 -19.35 27.24
N ALA A 18 2.02 -19.58 27.12
CA ALA A 18 1.25 -20.37 28.09
C ALA A 18 0.38 -21.35 27.30
N SER A 19 0.50 -22.64 27.64
CA SER A 19 -0.17 -23.79 27.02
C SER A 19 -1.30 -24.33 27.90
N ALA A 20 -2.36 -24.84 27.26
CA ALA A 20 -3.15 -25.98 27.75
C ALA A 20 -4.03 -26.57 26.58
N PRO A 21 -4.39 -27.87 26.62
CA PRO A 21 -4.61 -28.70 25.42
C PRO A 21 -6.09 -29.10 25.17
N TYR A 22 -6.30 -30.02 24.21
CA TYR A 22 -7.55 -30.73 23.77
C TYR A 22 -8.35 -30.04 22.64
N GLU A 23 -8.90 -30.71 21.62
CA GLU A 23 -9.05 -32.12 21.25
C GLU A 23 -9.41 -32.19 19.75
N THR A 24 -8.96 -33.25 19.07
CA THR A 24 -9.31 -33.61 17.69
C THR A 24 -10.80 -33.93 17.51
N LYS A 25 -11.50 -33.27 16.58
CA LYS A 25 -12.58 -33.87 15.78
C LYS A 25 -12.61 -33.32 14.37
N SER A 26 -12.38 -34.19 13.40
CA SER A 26 -12.83 -34.01 12.02
C SER A 26 -14.35 -34.24 11.96
N PRO A 27 -15.08 -33.49 11.14
CA PRO A 27 -16.12 -34.13 10.35
C PRO A 27 -16.11 -33.70 8.88
N THR A 28 -16.22 -34.73 8.05
CA THR A 28 -16.59 -34.78 6.64
C THR A 28 -17.87 -33.99 6.30
N GLY A 29 -17.85 -33.33 5.13
CA GLY A 29 -18.96 -33.21 4.18
C GLY A 29 -20.06 -32.17 4.48
N LEU A 30 -20.16 -31.12 3.68
CA LEU A 30 -21.18 -31.00 2.62
C LEU A 30 -21.01 -29.70 1.80
N GLU A 31 -21.08 -29.92 0.48
CA GLU A 31 -21.48 -29.07 -0.64
C GLU A 31 -21.73 -27.54 -0.55
N LYS A 32 -21.35 -26.93 -1.69
CA LYS A 32 -21.93 -25.77 -2.38
C LYS A 32 -21.70 -24.39 -1.75
N THR A 33 -20.86 -23.60 -2.41
CA THR A 33 -21.29 -22.32 -3.02
C THR A 33 -20.17 -21.80 -3.94
N LYS A 34 -20.43 -21.84 -5.25
CA LYS A 34 -20.62 -20.66 -6.11
C LYS A 34 -19.32 -19.96 -6.53
N ASP A 35 -18.94 -20.28 -7.77
CA ASP A 35 -18.37 -19.35 -8.75
C ASP A 35 -17.04 -18.68 -8.38
N LEU A 36 -15.99 -19.50 -8.31
CA LEU A 36 -14.58 -19.07 -8.25
C LEU A 36 -14.03 -18.63 -9.63
N THR A 37 -14.90 -18.33 -10.59
CA THR A 37 -14.54 -18.12 -12.00
C THR A 37 -15.03 -16.78 -12.53
N ARG A 38 -14.61 -15.69 -11.91
CA ARG A 38 -14.43 -14.43 -12.65
C ARG A 38 -12.93 -14.25 -12.91
N PRO A 39 -12.43 -14.59 -14.11
CA PRO A 39 -11.07 -14.25 -14.46
C PRO A 39 -10.94 -12.72 -14.43
N ALA A 40 -10.00 -12.20 -13.65
CA ALA A 40 -9.58 -10.81 -13.79
C ALA A 40 -9.05 -10.64 -15.22
N VAL A 41 -9.82 -9.96 -16.07
CA VAL A 41 -9.48 -9.77 -17.48
C VAL A 41 -8.29 -8.81 -17.54
N ASP A 42 -7.18 -9.25 -18.12
CA ASP A 42 -5.98 -8.44 -18.36
C ASP A 42 -6.32 -7.34 -19.38
N LEU A 43 -6.35 -6.08 -18.92
CA LEU A 43 -6.65 -4.90 -19.74
C LEU A 43 -5.50 -3.88 -19.76
N GLY A 44 -4.26 -4.31 -19.49
CA GLY A 44 -3.06 -3.49 -19.75
C GLY A 44 -2.64 -2.58 -18.60
N GLY A 45 -1.98 -3.16 -17.58
CA GLY A 45 -1.14 -2.40 -16.64
C GLY A 45 0.33 -2.32 -17.09
N LEU A 46 1.21 -1.71 -16.27
CA LEU A 46 2.68 -1.54 -16.44
C LEU A 46 3.26 -2.29 -17.67
N ASN A 47 3.36 -1.58 -18.81
CA ASN A 47 3.85 -2.20 -20.05
C ASN A 47 5.37 -2.23 -20.14
N GLU A 48 6.10 -1.44 -19.35
CA GLU A 48 7.55 -1.44 -19.33
C GLU A 48 8.01 -1.11 -17.91
N HIS A 49 9.05 -1.82 -17.44
CA HIS A 49 9.61 -1.64 -16.10
C HIS A 49 10.01 -0.18 -15.87
N ILE A 50 9.22 0.55 -15.09
CA ILE A 50 9.68 1.77 -14.42
C ILE A 50 10.44 1.33 -13.16
N TYR A 51 11.44 0.47 -13.36
CA TYR A 51 12.46 0.21 -12.35
C TYR A 51 13.56 1.22 -12.62
N HIS A 52 13.49 2.37 -11.94
CA HIS A 52 14.69 3.18 -11.80
C HIS A 52 15.67 2.37 -10.96
N HIS A 53 16.70 1.84 -11.62
CA HIS A 53 17.83 1.16 -10.99
C HIS A 53 18.29 1.95 -9.75
N PRO A 54 18.63 1.29 -8.63
CA PRO A 54 19.21 1.94 -7.45
C PRO A 54 20.55 2.66 -7.74
N ASP A 55 21.13 2.44 -8.92
CA ASP A 55 22.37 3.06 -9.39
C ASP A 55 22.16 4.32 -10.23
N THR A 56 20.92 4.80 -10.38
CA THR A 56 20.70 6.16 -10.91
C THR A 56 20.86 7.11 -9.73
N PRO A 57 21.97 7.86 -9.62
CA PRO A 57 22.07 8.83 -8.55
C PRO A 57 20.89 9.80 -8.68
N PRO A 58 20.24 10.20 -7.57
CA PRO A 58 19.28 11.28 -7.64
C PRO A 58 20.00 12.45 -8.32
N ALA A 59 19.27 13.24 -9.12
CA ALA A 59 19.81 14.43 -9.81
C ALA A 59 20.48 15.46 -8.85
N CYS A 60 20.53 15.16 -7.56
CA CYS A 60 21.15 15.87 -6.46
C CYS A 60 22.58 15.40 -6.12
N ALA A 61 23.18 14.42 -6.80
CA ALA A 61 24.56 13.96 -6.50
C ALA A 61 25.68 14.92 -6.98
N ARG A 62 25.37 16.22 -7.13
CA ARG A 62 26.37 17.27 -7.13
C ARG A 62 26.23 18.01 -5.81
N GLU A 63 27.27 17.91 -5.01
CA GLU A 63 27.51 18.62 -3.75
C GLU A 63 27.12 20.11 -3.88
N ALA A 64 25.86 20.38 -3.58
CA ALA A 64 25.32 21.69 -3.30
C ALA A 64 24.21 21.42 -2.31
N GLU A 65 24.49 21.77 -1.07
CA GLU A 65 23.55 21.92 0.03
C GLU A 65 22.09 21.82 -0.41
N CYS A 66 21.45 20.67 -0.19
CA CYS A 66 19.99 20.61 -0.06
C CYS A 66 19.59 21.31 1.24
N ALA A 67 19.90 22.60 1.34
CA ALA A 67 19.08 23.52 2.09
C ALA A 67 17.74 23.50 1.35
N VAL A 68 16.84 22.63 1.81
CA VAL A 68 15.43 22.72 1.46
C VAL A 68 15.05 24.16 1.75
N GLU A 69 14.80 24.96 0.72
CA GLU A 69 14.31 26.31 0.90
C GLU A 69 13.15 26.24 1.89
N ALA A 70 13.25 27.04 2.95
CA ALA A 70 12.35 27.02 4.11
C ALA A 70 10.91 27.49 3.79
N SER A 71 10.42 27.30 2.56
CA SER A 71 9.21 27.95 2.03
C SER A 71 8.26 27.03 1.27
N ALA A 72 8.60 25.77 0.99
CA ALA A 72 7.61 24.87 0.38
C ALA A 72 6.60 24.45 1.46
N SER A 73 5.37 24.91 1.35
CA SER A 73 4.26 24.39 2.15
C SER A 73 4.10 22.89 1.88
N PRO A 74 3.81 22.07 2.91
CA PRO A 74 3.48 20.67 2.70
C PRO A 74 2.29 20.52 1.75
N PRO A 75 2.25 19.47 0.92
CA PRO A 75 1.10 19.24 0.06
C PRO A 75 -0.16 19.00 0.89
N VAL A 76 -1.27 19.47 0.36
CA VAL A 76 -2.61 19.21 0.88
C VAL A 76 -3.37 18.27 -0.07
N GLU A 77 -4.56 17.82 0.35
CA GLU A 77 -5.41 16.91 -0.43
C GLU A 77 -5.62 17.37 -1.88
N GLN A 78 -5.78 18.68 -2.10
CA GLN A 78 -5.97 19.23 -3.45
C GLN A 78 -4.71 19.06 -4.32
N ASP A 79 -3.51 19.28 -3.78
CA ASP A 79 -2.26 19.08 -4.52
C ASP A 79 -2.10 17.62 -4.96
N PHE A 80 -2.44 16.67 -4.07
CA PHE A 80 -2.46 15.25 -4.39
C PHE A 80 -3.45 14.94 -5.50
N ARG A 81 -4.65 15.51 -5.45
CA ARG A 81 -5.69 15.32 -6.47
C ARG A 81 -5.27 15.84 -7.83
N ASP A 82 -4.70 17.04 -7.89
CA ASP A 82 -4.26 17.65 -9.14
C ASP A 82 -3.09 16.87 -9.74
N TYR A 83 -2.12 16.49 -8.91
CA TYR A 83 -1.00 15.66 -9.31
C TYR A 83 -1.43 14.31 -9.87
N LEU A 84 -2.18 13.54 -9.07
CA LEU A 84 -2.65 12.20 -9.44
C LEU A 84 -3.58 12.25 -10.66
N THR A 85 -4.35 13.31 -10.83
CA THR A 85 -5.21 13.49 -12.02
C THR A 85 -4.40 13.79 -13.26
N LYS A 86 -3.37 14.64 -13.15
CA LYS A 86 -2.47 14.97 -14.26
C LYS A 86 -1.69 13.75 -14.72
N MET A 87 -1.21 12.91 -13.78
CA MET A 87 -0.47 11.68 -14.07
C MET A 87 -1.21 10.73 -15.02
N MET A 88 -2.55 10.69 -14.99
CA MET A 88 -3.33 9.83 -15.89
C MET A 88 -3.13 10.13 -17.38
N LYS A 89 -2.49 11.25 -17.72
CA LYS A 89 -2.17 11.67 -19.09
C LYS A 89 -0.70 11.49 -19.46
N GLU A 90 0.14 11.08 -18.50
CA GLU A 90 1.56 10.89 -18.74
C GLU A 90 1.85 9.54 -19.40
N PRO A 91 2.78 9.47 -20.37
CA PRO A 91 3.25 8.20 -20.92
C PRO A 91 3.71 7.27 -19.81
N GLY A 92 3.28 6.00 -19.86
CA GLY A 92 3.55 4.99 -18.84
C GLY A 92 2.55 4.96 -17.67
N TYR A 93 1.69 5.99 -17.53
CA TYR A 93 0.69 6.12 -16.45
C TYR A 93 -0.73 6.32 -16.98
N ILE A 94 -0.93 6.17 -18.29
CA ILE A 94 -2.25 6.25 -18.91
C ILE A 94 -3.17 5.27 -18.21
N ASP A 95 -4.28 5.77 -17.69
CA ASP A 95 -5.29 5.00 -16.96
C ASP A 95 -4.75 4.20 -15.74
N TYR A 96 -3.64 4.62 -15.11
CA TYR A 96 -3.08 3.93 -13.94
C TYR A 96 -4.12 3.73 -12.81
N ASN A 97 -5.12 4.62 -12.73
CA ASN A 97 -6.18 4.55 -11.74
C ASN A 97 -7.08 3.31 -11.90
N LYS A 98 -7.06 2.65 -13.07
CA LYS A 98 -7.68 1.32 -13.30
C LYS A 98 -6.82 0.15 -12.81
N HIS A 99 -5.60 0.43 -12.36
CA HIS A 99 -4.57 -0.56 -12.03
C HIS A 99 -4.01 -0.36 -10.61
N LEU A 100 -4.80 0.15 -9.67
CA LEU A 100 -4.32 0.42 -8.31
C LEU A 100 -4.24 -0.84 -7.43
N LEU A 101 -3.17 -0.90 -6.63
CA LEU A 101 -2.94 -1.84 -5.53
C LEU A 101 -2.84 -1.05 -4.22
N PHE A 102 -3.73 -1.36 -3.28
CA PHE A 102 -3.63 -0.95 -1.88
C PHE A 102 -3.08 -2.11 -1.06
N TRP A 103 -2.23 -1.83 -0.09
CA TRP A 103 -1.57 -2.88 0.68
C TRP A 103 -1.39 -2.51 2.15
N SER A 104 -1.28 -3.52 3.01
CA SER A 104 -1.06 -3.31 4.45
C SER A 104 -0.40 -4.52 5.12
N GLY A 105 0.56 -4.27 6.01
CA GLY A 105 1.20 -5.31 6.84
C GLY A 105 2.41 -5.99 6.21
N MET A 106 2.99 -5.41 5.18
CA MET A 106 4.21 -5.87 4.50
C MET A 106 5.18 -4.71 4.31
N THR A 107 6.38 -4.97 3.82
CA THR A 107 7.34 -3.90 3.48
C THR A 107 7.02 -3.31 2.11
N ASP A 108 7.49 -2.08 1.87
CA ASP A 108 7.38 -1.43 0.55
C ASP A 108 7.93 -2.30 -0.58
N VAL A 109 9.04 -3.00 -0.32
CA VAL A 109 9.68 -3.92 -1.29
C VAL A 109 8.74 -5.07 -1.65
N GLN A 110 8.14 -5.73 -0.66
CA GLN A 110 7.22 -6.84 -0.89
C GLN A 110 5.96 -6.41 -1.63
N ALA A 111 5.42 -5.24 -1.29
CA ALA A 111 4.27 -4.67 -1.97
C ALA A 111 4.59 -4.31 -3.43
N LEU A 112 5.76 -3.70 -3.67
CA LEU A 112 6.21 -3.32 -5.00
C LEU A 112 6.47 -4.54 -5.90
N ASP A 113 7.09 -5.58 -5.36
CA ASP A 113 7.32 -6.83 -6.09
C ASP A 113 5.99 -7.46 -6.55
N PHE A 114 5.00 -7.48 -5.65
CA PHE A 114 3.67 -7.97 -5.97
C PHE A 114 2.97 -7.07 -6.99
N ALA A 115 3.05 -5.75 -6.83
CA ALA A 115 2.46 -4.77 -7.75
C ALA A 115 3.00 -4.95 -9.17
N THR A 116 4.32 -5.01 -9.29
CA THR A 116 5.03 -5.20 -10.56
C THR A 116 4.60 -6.49 -11.25
N LYS A 117 4.61 -7.62 -10.52
CA LYS A 117 4.20 -8.92 -11.06
C LYS A 117 2.76 -8.93 -11.57
N ASN A 118 1.88 -8.14 -10.93
CA ASN A 118 0.47 -8.06 -11.27
C ASN A 118 0.12 -6.85 -12.16
N LYS A 119 1.13 -6.13 -12.66
CA LYS A 119 0.99 -4.91 -13.46
C LYS A 119 0.08 -3.86 -12.79
N ARG A 120 0.29 -3.64 -11.48
CA ARG A 120 -0.45 -2.66 -10.67
C ARG A 120 0.47 -1.57 -10.17
N PHE A 121 -0.12 -0.43 -9.80
CA PHE A 121 0.56 0.71 -9.19
C PHE A 121 0.23 0.81 -7.71
N THR A 122 1.24 1.05 -6.89
CA THR A 122 1.03 1.42 -5.47
C THR A 122 0.97 2.94 -5.33
N VAL A 123 0.33 3.43 -4.26
CA VAL A 123 0.35 4.87 -3.94
C VAL A 123 1.78 5.39 -3.77
N GLY A 124 2.65 4.60 -3.13
CA GLY A 124 4.07 4.92 -2.94
C GLY A 124 4.82 5.15 -4.25
N GLU A 125 4.66 4.23 -5.22
CA GLU A 125 5.27 4.35 -6.55
C GLU A 125 4.82 5.62 -7.28
N LEU A 126 3.53 5.95 -7.21
CA LEU A 126 2.98 7.14 -7.87
C LEU A 126 3.57 8.42 -7.29
N VAL A 127 3.75 8.52 -5.97
CA VAL A 127 4.27 9.74 -5.32
C VAL A 127 5.80 9.86 -5.35
N GLN A 128 6.53 8.75 -5.48
CA GLN A 128 8.01 8.75 -5.49
C GLN A 128 8.62 9.58 -6.62
N ARG A 129 7.89 9.79 -7.72
CA ARG A 129 8.37 10.61 -8.85
C ARG A 129 8.38 12.11 -8.55
N ARG A 130 7.63 12.56 -7.54
CA ARG A 130 7.61 13.96 -7.12
C ARG A 130 8.69 14.16 -6.08
N ALA A 131 9.93 14.33 -6.54
CA ALA A 131 11.13 14.40 -5.70
C ALA A 131 11.01 15.44 -4.58
N GLU A 132 10.34 16.56 -4.84
CA GLU A 132 10.07 17.62 -3.89
C GLU A 132 9.10 17.21 -2.76
N TRP A 133 8.40 16.07 -2.86
CA TRP A 133 7.61 15.48 -1.78
C TRP A 133 8.37 14.54 -0.86
N THR A 134 9.59 14.14 -1.22
CA THR A 134 10.39 13.17 -0.45
C THR A 134 10.58 13.60 1.01
N VAL A 135 10.70 14.90 1.26
CA VAL A 135 10.85 15.44 2.63
C VAL A 135 9.60 15.26 3.49
N TYR A 136 8.40 15.19 2.89
CA TYR A 136 7.14 15.03 3.62
C TYR A 136 6.76 13.56 3.86
N GLN A 137 7.51 12.60 3.31
CA GLN A 137 7.23 11.17 3.42
C GLN A 137 7.82 10.51 4.67
N LYS A 138 8.56 11.27 5.49
CA LYS A 138 9.30 10.78 6.66
C LYS A 138 9.37 11.83 7.77
N PRO A 139 9.66 11.44 9.02
CA PRO A 139 9.74 12.38 10.14
C PRO A 139 11.08 13.12 10.19
N LYS A 140 11.16 14.20 10.98
CA LYS A 140 12.35 15.02 11.24
C LYS A 140 13.55 14.20 11.71
N SER A 141 13.31 13.16 12.50
CA SER A 141 14.34 12.23 12.96
C SER A 141 15.04 11.48 11.82
N GLN A 142 14.45 11.45 10.61
CA GLN A 142 15.01 10.85 9.40
C GLN A 142 15.28 11.89 8.28
N GLY A 143 15.38 13.17 8.65
CA GLY A 143 15.58 14.28 7.71
C GLY A 143 14.34 14.65 6.92
N GLY A 144 13.15 14.45 7.48
CA GLY A 144 11.88 14.89 6.90
C GLY A 144 11.29 16.14 7.57
N TYR A 145 10.03 16.43 7.25
CA TYR A 145 9.34 17.65 7.67
C TYR A 145 8.58 17.51 8.99
N TRP A 146 7.91 16.37 9.21
CA TRP A 146 6.95 16.16 10.30
C TRP A 146 7.61 15.71 11.60
N LYS A 147 6.96 15.90 12.75
CA LYS A 147 7.53 15.55 14.06
C LYS A 147 7.84 14.05 14.19
N ASP A 148 6.88 13.20 13.84
CA ASP A 148 6.94 11.75 14.02
C ASP A 148 6.13 11.03 12.93
N TRP A 149 6.20 9.70 12.91
CA TRP A 149 5.49 8.89 11.92
C TRP A 149 3.97 9.03 11.98
N ALA A 150 3.39 9.33 13.16
CA ALA A 150 1.94 9.52 13.25
C ALA A 150 1.52 10.78 12.46
N GLU A 151 2.28 11.87 12.58
CA GLU A 151 2.03 13.08 11.82
C GLU A 151 2.33 12.89 10.32
N VAL A 152 3.40 12.16 9.95
CA VAL A 152 3.65 11.79 8.54
C VAL A 152 2.45 11.05 7.95
N THR A 153 1.94 10.05 8.68
CA THR A 153 0.79 9.28 8.23
C THR A 153 -0.45 10.16 8.12
N GLU A 154 -0.78 10.94 9.15
CA GLU A 154 -1.99 11.78 9.16
C GLU A 154 -1.95 12.91 8.11
N LYS A 155 -0.80 13.54 7.91
CA LYS A 155 -0.68 14.76 7.09
C LYS A 155 -0.24 14.51 5.66
N PHE A 156 0.46 13.41 5.38
CA PHE A 156 0.93 13.08 4.04
C PHE A 156 0.24 11.82 3.48
N TRP A 157 0.39 10.68 4.16
CA TRP A 157 -0.08 9.41 3.61
C TRP A 157 -1.61 9.26 3.60
N ASP A 158 -2.30 9.67 4.66
CA ASP A 158 -3.76 9.61 4.74
C ASP A 158 -4.42 10.44 3.61
N PRO A 159 -4.06 11.72 3.36
CA PRO A 159 -4.64 12.48 2.26
C PRO A 159 -4.37 11.90 0.88
N VAL A 160 -3.14 11.46 0.58
CA VAL A 160 -2.83 10.91 -0.75
C VAL A 160 -3.47 9.54 -0.98
N SER A 161 -3.51 8.68 0.05
CA SER A 161 -4.25 7.41 0.02
C SER A 161 -5.74 7.62 -0.18
N LYS A 162 -6.34 8.64 0.47
CA LYS A 162 -7.74 9.01 0.28
C LYS A 162 -8.01 9.39 -1.18
N VAL A 163 -7.20 10.29 -1.74
CA VAL A 163 -7.34 10.71 -3.14
C VAL A 163 -7.19 9.52 -4.09
N ALA A 164 -6.19 8.67 -3.89
CA ALA A 164 -5.99 7.47 -4.70
C ALA A 164 -7.23 6.55 -4.67
N ALA A 165 -7.81 6.30 -3.49
CA ALA A 165 -9.03 5.51 -3.32
C ALA A 165 -10.26 6.14 -4.00
N GLU A 166 -10.35 7.48 -3.99
CA GLU A 166 -11.44 8.23 -4.62
C GLU A 166 -11.36 8.28 -6.14
N ILE A 167 -10.16 8.25 -6.72
CA ILE A 167 -9.97 8.27 -8.19
C ILE A 167 -9.86 6.88 -8.80
N ALA A 168 -9.68 5.83 -7.98
CA ALA A 168 -9.58 4.44 -8.41
C ALA A 168 -10.72 4.03 -9.36
N ARG A 169 -10.47 3.16 -10.32
CA ARG A 169 -11.48 2.68 -11.27
C ARG A 169 -11.30 1.19 -11.54
N GLY A 170 -12.33 0.56 -12.09
CA GLY A 170 -12.22 -0.83 -12.55
C GLY A 170 -11.90 -1.79 -11.42
N ASP A 171 -10.95 -2.70 -11.66
CA ASP A 171 -10.53 -3.71 -10.69
C ASP A 171 -9.41 -3.18 -9.80
N VAL A 172 -9.67 -3.09 -8.51
CA VAL A 172 -8.72 -2.65 -7.48
C VAL A 172 -8.18 -3.86 -6.75
N TYR A 173 -6.88 -3.89 -6.47
CA TYR A 173 -6.28 -4.97 -5.67
C TYR A 173 -6.04 -4.50 -4.25
N ALA A 174 -6.34 -5.37 -3.28
CA ALA A 174 -6.08 -5.17 -1.86
C ALA A 174 -5.20 -6.32 -1.35
N TYR A 175 -3.99 -6.03 -0.90
CA TYR A 175 -2.98 -7.04 -0.56
C TYR A 175 -2.53 -6.91 0.89
N PHE A 176 -2.63 -8.01 1.65
CA PHE A 176 -2.44 -7.99 3.11
C PHE A 176 -1.43 -9.04 3.56
N SER A 177 -0.78 -8.81 4.69
CA SER A 177 -0.30 -9.93 5.52
C SER A 177 -1.48 -10.67 6.16
N GLU A 178 -1.25 -11.89 6.65
CA GLU A 178 -2.26 -12.68 7.36
C GLU A 178 -2.90 -11.89 8.52
N GLU A 179 -2.09 -11.22 9.33
CA GLU A 179 -2.54 -10.39 10.46
C GLU A 179 -3.48 -9.26 9.99
N ARG A 180 -3.07 -8.51 8.97
CA ARG A 180 -3.88 -7.37 8.46
C ARG A 180 -5.14 -7.84 7.75
N ALA A 181 -5.11 -9.01 7.11
CA ALA A 181 -6.28 -9.59 6.44
C ALA A 181 -7.40 -9.94 7.44
N GLU A 182 -7.03 -10.32 8.66
CA GLU A 182 -7.96 -10.58 9.77
C GLU A 182 -8.40 -9.29 10.45
N GLU A 183 -7.45 -8.41 10.80
CA GLU A 183 -7.75 -7.14 11.49
C GLU A 183 -8.74 -6.27 10.72
N GLN A 184 -8.61 -6.21 9.40
CA GLN A 184 -9.44 -5.36 8.55
C GLN A 184 -10.91 -5.79 8.45
N LYS A 185 -11.26 -6.98 8.97
CA LYS A 185 -12.67 -7.39 9.16
C LYS A 185 -13.34 -6.62 10.30
N ASN A 186 -12.55 -6.10 11.24
CA ASN A 186 -13.01 -5.29 12.36
C ASN A 186 -12.53 -3.84 12.25
N ILE A 187 -13.19 -3.05 11.37
CA ILE A 187 -12.83 -1.65 11.12
C ILE A 187 -12.76 -0.80 12.39
N SER A 188 -13.56 -1.09 13.42
CA SER A 188 -13.55 -0.30 14.66
C SER A 188 -12.23 -0.39 15.43
N ARG A 189 -11.42 -1.43 15.16
CA ARG A 189 -10.13 -1.67 15.81
C ARG A 189 -8.94 -1.50 14.86
N CYS A 190 -9.18 -1.53 13.56
CA CYS A 190 -8.12 -1.48 12.56
C CYS A 190 -7.61 -0.05 12.36
N LEU A 191 -6.36 0.19 12.79
CA LEU A 191 -5.72 1.52 12.70
C LEU A 191 -4.92 1.73 11.39
N ALA A 192 -4.83 0.71 10.53
CA ALA A 192 -4.15 0.84 9.25
C ALA A 192 -4.84 1.87 8.33
N VAL A 193 -4.05 2.53 7.48
CA VAL A 193 -4.55 3.49 6.46
C VAL A 193 -5.66 2.87 5.62
N TRP A 194 -5.49 1.59 5.20
CA TRP A 194 -6.53 0.82 4.53
C TRP A 194 -7.90 0.93 5.21
N CYS A 195 -7.97 0.65 6.51
CA CYS A 195 -9.23 0.60 7.25
C CYS A 195 -9.79 1.98 7.55
N ARG A 196 -8.91 2.92 7.92
CA ARG A 196 -9.30 4.28 8.31
C ARG A 196 -9.73 5.14 7.12
N ILE A 197 -9.03 4.97 5.98
CA ILE A 197 -9.06 5.91 4.86
C ILE A 197 -9.55 5.25 3.56
N GLU A 198 -8.92 4.15 3.13
CA GLU A 198 -9.03 3.69 1.73
C GLU A 198 -10.26 2.80 1.48
N LYS A 199 -10.57 1.89 2.40
CA LYS A 199 -11.59 0.84 2.23
C LYS A 199 -12.98 1.43 2.03
N ARG A 200 -13.33 2.49 2.77
CA ARG A 200 -14.69 3.07 2.74
C ARG A 200 -15.02 3.73 1.40
N PRO A 201 -14.21 4.65 0.84
CA PRO A 201 -14.42 5.20 -0.50
C PRO A 201 -14.52 4.11 -1.58
N LEU A 202 -13.69 3.06 -1.50
CA LEU A 202 -13.70 1.97 -2.47
C LEU A 202 -14.99 1.13 -2.39
N VAL A 203 -15.40 0.72 -1.19
CA VAL A 203 -16.65 -0.04 -0.98
C VAL A 203 -17.88 0.81 -1.34
N GLN A 204 -17.86 2.12 -1.08
CA GLN A 204 -18.92 3.02 -1.54
C GLN A 204 -18.97 3.09 -3.07
N ALA A 205 -17.82 3.13 -3.75
CA ALA A 205 -17.73 3.17 -5.20
C ALA A 205 -18.23 1.89 -5.90
N LEU A 206 -18.09 0.72 -5.25
CA LEU A 206 -18.71 -0.54 -5.70
C LEU A 206 -20.25 -0.46 -5.70
N ARG A 207 -20.83 0.36 -4.81
CA ARG A 207 -22.28 0.44 -4.56
C ARG A 207 -22.95 1.61 -5.26
N CYS A 208 -22.20 2.45 -5.97
CA CYS A 208 -22.76 3.56 -6.73
C CYS A 208 -23.69 3.04 -7.85
N PRO A 209 -24.88 3.66 -8.05
CA PRO A 209 -25.74 3.36 -9.19
C PRO A 209 -25.01 3.58 -10.52
N ALA A 210 -25.41 2.82 -11.54
CA ALA A 210 -24.61 2.53 -12.72
C ALA A 210 -24.13 3.74 -13.57
N PRO A 211 -22.92 3.64 -14.18
CA PRO A 211 -21.94 2.57 -13.97
C PRO A 211 -21.13 2.82 -12.68
N PRO A 212 -20.89 1.78 -11.85
CA PRO A 212 -20.04 1.92 -10.67
C PRO A 212 -18.62 2.25 -11.10
N ARG A 213 -17.96 3.13 -10.33
CA ARG A 213 -16.58 3.57 -10.62
C ARG A 213 -15.59 2.42 -10.44
N VAL A 214 -15.74 1.68 -9.34
CA VAL A 214 -14.97 0.47 -9.02
C VAL A 214 -15.85 -0.74 -9.35
N ILE A 215 -15.29 -1.74 -10.02
CA ILE A 215 -15.99 -2.96 -10.47
C ILE A 215 -15.79 -4.09 -9.47
N SER A 216 -14.56 -4.25 -8.97
CA SER A 216 -14.22 -5.26 -7.97
C SER A 216 -13.07 -4.79 -7.08
N ILE A 217 -13.01 -5.33 -5.87
CA ILE A 217 -11.86 -5.20 -4.97
C ILE A 217 -11.34 -6.62 -4.69
N ALA A 218 -10.33 -7.06 -5.43
CA ALA A 218 -9.75 -8.39 -5.30
C ALA A 218 -8.79 -8.45 -4.09
N LYS A 219 -9.01 -9.41 -3.19
CA LYS A 219 -8.23 -9.60 -1.96
C LYS A 219 -7.11 -10.60 -2.20
N TYR A 220 -5.91 -10.26 -1.77
CA TYR A 220 -4.74 -11.13 -1.77
C TYR A 220 -4.11 -11.17 -0.38
N ILE A 221 -3.55 -12.31 -0.01
CA ILE A 221 -2.88 -12.51 1.28
C ILE A 221 -1.47 -13.04 1.05
N MET A 222 -0.49 -12.39 1.67
CA MET A 222 0.88 -12.87 1.83
C MET A 222 0.94 -13.73 3.10
N TYR A 223 1.24 -15.00 2.92
CA TYR A 223 1.44 -15.94 4.01
C TYR A 223 2.87 -15.88 4.54
N SER A 224 3.05 -16.29 5.79
CA SER A 224 4.34 -16.37 6.49
C SER A 224 5.42 -17.18 5.76
N ASN A 225 5.03 -18.12 4.89
CA ASN A 225 5.93 -18.88 4.02
C ASN A 225 6.43 -18.09 2.78
N GLY A 226 6.03 -16.82 2.64
CA GLY A 226 6.38 -15.93 1.53
C GLY A 226 5.50 -16.07 0.28
N THR A 227 4.51 -16.98 0.29
CA THR A 227 3.58 -17.13 -0.84
C THR A 227 2.44 -16.12 -0.79
N SER A 228 2.01 -15.64 -1.96
CA SER A 228 0.83 -14.77 -2.10
C SER A 228 -0.30 -15.54 -2.79
N MET A 229 -1.51 -15.52 -2.24
CA MET A 229 -2.68 -16.15 -2.86
C MET A 229 -3.88 -15.21 -2.91
N ALA A 230 -4.74 -15.40 -3.91
CA ALA A 230 -6.07 -14.79 -3.94
C ALA A 230 -6.93 -15.32 -2.79
N ALA A 231 -7.64 -14.43 -2.12
CA ALA A 231 -8.44 -14.70 -0.93
C ALA A 231 -9.89 -14.18 -1.07
N GLY A 232 -10.38 -14.08 -2.30
CA GLY A 232 -11.74 -13.63 -2.62
C GLY A 232 -11.85 -12.14 -2.93
N PHE A 233 -13.01 -11.57 -2.64
CA PHE A 233 -13.35 -10.16 -2.93
C PHE A 233 -13.79 -9.44 -1.65
N ILE A 234 -13.64 -8.12 -1.64
CA ILE A 234 -14.14 -7.22 -0.59
C ILE A 234 -15.35 -6.47 -1.13
N ASP A 235 -16.55 -6.81 -0.66
CA ASP A 235 -17.82 -6.21 -1.09
C ASP A 235 -18.45 -5.32 0.00
N LYS A 236 -18.04 -5.54 1.25
CA LYS A 236 -18.45 -4.76 2.41
C LYS A 236 -17.28 -4.43 3.31
N LEU A 237 -17.55 -3.47 4.18
CA LEU A 237 -16.63 -2.97 5.20
C LEU A 237 -16.14 -4.07 6.17
N THR A 238 -16.84 -5.18 6.31
CA THR A 238 -16.50 -6.26 7.24
C THR A 238 -15.78 -7.45 6.60
N ASP A 239 -15.59 -7.47 5.28
CA ASP A 239 -14.87 -8.54 4.55
C ASP A 239 -13.35 -8.41 4.68
#